data_AF-A0A0V8JQW9-F1
#
_entry.id   AF-A0A0V8JQW9-F1
#
_cell.length_a   1.000
_cell.length_b   1.000
_cell.length_c   1.000
_cell.angle_alpha   90.00
_cell.angle_beta   90.00
_cell.angle_gamma   90.00
#
_symmetry.space_group_name_H-M   'P 1'
#
loop_
_entity.id
_entity.type
_entity.pdbx_description
1 polymer ?
#
loop_
_entity_poly.entity_id
_entity_poly.type
_entity_poly.pdbx_seq_one_letter_code
_entity_poly.pdbx_strand_id
1 'polypeptide(L)'
;MTRKVILYIATTIDGFIARENGKIDWLVENETNEDYGYNEFDESIDTVFMGRHTYEQVLTFGEFPYKGKEVFVVTTKKGGKSEDVTFISPTEVHDKVTELKKLEGKNIFLVGGGSLNALFLNENLIDEYWIFQKPILLGSGIPLFQRNVADTPLSLIDSKIYPSGFVFLKFVNDKKSLGHNKMIASKRRTIAVPIFLVCLNTFIPLRYGHSLSAGRNLSFLAALRDLSFPSLSRRSRVSYAPFHPVSNIVFTINQKT
;
A
#
# COMPACT_ATOMS: atom_id res chain seq x y z
N MET A 1 23.77 -11.74 4.12
CA MET A 1 22.58 -10.86 4.12
C MET A 1 21.45 -11.63 4.79
N THR A 2 20.71 -11.03 5.71
CA THR A 2 19.56 -11.70 6.36
C THR A 2 18.43 -11.86 5.35
N ARG A 3 17.85 -13.06 5.27
CA ARG A 3 16.70 -13.34 4.38
C ARG A 3 15.51 -12.46 4.76
N LYS A 4 14.88 -11.81 3.78
CA LYS A 4 13.73 -10.93 3.99
C LYS A 4 12.42 -11.62 3.63
N VAL A 5 11.37 -11.37 4.39
CA VAL A 5 10.00 -11.71 4.00
C VAL A 5 9.42 -10.56 3.20
N ILE A 6 9.08 -10.83 1.94
CA ILE A 6 8.55 -9.84 1.00
C ILE A 6 7.11 -10.21 0.64
N LEU A 7 6.18 -9.30 0.90
CA LEU A 7 4.81 -9.38 0.38
C LEU A 7 4.79 -8.70 -0.99
N TYR A 8 4.84 -9.48 -2.07
CA TYR A 8 4.69 -9.01 -3.44
C TYR A 8 3.26 -9.30 -3.91
N ILE A 9 2.43 -8.28 -4.07
CA ILE A 9 1.01 -8.49 -4.35
C ILE A 9 0.35 -7.33 -5.07
N ALA A 10 -0.58 -7.66 -5.97
CA ALA A 10 -1.44 -6.68 -6.61
C ALA A 10 -2.75 -6.49 -5.82
N THR A 11 -3.22 -5.25 -5.75
CA THR A 11 -4.47 -4.88 -5.06
C THR A 11 -5.22 -3.81 -5.85
N THR A 12 -6.52 -3.73 -5.62
CA THR A 12 -7.38 -2.65 -6.11
C THR A 12 -7.22 -1.39 -5.26
N ILE A 13 -7.78 -0.24 -5.68
CA ILE A 13 -7.72 1.01 -4.89
C ILE A 13 -8.38 0.83 -3.52
N ASP A 14 -9.49 0.10 -3.46
CA ASP A 14 -10.26 -0.23 -2.26
C ASP A 14 -9.72 -1.45 -1.49
N GLY A 15 -8.54 -1.96 -1.84
CA GLY A 15 -7.79 -2.89 -0.99
C GLY A 15 -8.15 -4.38 -1.15
N PHE A 16 -8.70 -4.79 -2.29
CA PHE A 16 -9.03 -6.18 -2.59
C PHE A 16 -7.99 -6.84 -3.49
N ILE A 17 -7.66 -8.11 -3.21
CA ILE A 17 -6.67 -8.93 -3.94
C ILE A 17 -7.32 -9.97 -4.84
N ALA A 18 -8.62 -10.21 -4.67
CA ALA A 18 -9.43 -11.07 -5.52
C ALA A 18 -10.91 -10.73 -5.31
N ARG A 19 -11.76 -11.17 -6.25
CA ARG A 19 -13.20 -11.17 -6.05
C ARG A 19 -13.60 -12.18 -4.97
N GLU A 20 -14.84 -12.11 -4.49
CA GLU A 20 -15.37 -13.03 -3.46
C GLU A 20 -15.27 -14.51 -3.86
N ASN A 21 -15.37 -14.80 -5.16
CA ASN A 21 -15.21 -16.14 -5.73
C ASN A 21 -13.75 -16.54 -6.00
N GLY A 22 -12.77 -15.72 -5.58
CA GLY A 22 -11.34 -15.95 -5.79
C GLY A 22 -10.82 -15.60 -7.18
N LYS A 23 -11.66 -15.13 -8.11
CA LYS A 23 -11.21 -14.71 -9.45
C LYS A 23 -10.36 -13.45 -9.41
N ILE A 24 -9.40 -13.42 -10.32
CA ILE A 24 -8.45 -12.32 -10.55
C ILE A 24 -8.50 -11.83 -12.01
N ASP A 25 -9.65 -11.99 -12.66
CA ASP A 25 -9.94 -11.48 -14.02
C ASP A 25 -9.63 -10.00 -14.18
N TRP A 26 -9.80 -9.22 -13.11
CA TRP A 26 -9.45 -7.79 -13.08
C TRP A 26 -7.94 -7.51 -13.16
N LEU A 27 -7.06 -8.51 -12.96
CA LEU A 27 -5.61 -8.37 -13.20
C LEU A 27 -5.24 -8.62 -14.66
N VAL A 28 -6.05 -9.37 -15.39
CA VAL A 28 -5.72 -9.86 -16.74
C VAL A 28 -6.25 -8.86 -17.78
N GLU A 29 -5.49 -7.79 -18.01
CA GLU A 29 -5.69 -6.88 -19.16
C GLU A 29 -4.33 -6.65 -19.84
N ASN A 30 -4.11 -7.42 -20.93
CA ASN A 30 -2.86 -7.53 -21.67
C ASN A 30 -2.73 -6.48 -22.78
N GLU A 31 -2.83 -5.19 -22.49
CA GLU A 31 -2.64 -4.19 -23.55
C GLU A 31 -1.21 -3.63 -23.61
N THR A 32 -0.44 -3.66 -22.52
CA THR A 32 0.82 -2.91 -22.43
C THR A 32 2.10 -3.76 -22.39
N ASN A 33 2.00 -5.10 -22.24
CA ASN A 33 3.14 -6.03 -22.11
C ASN A 33 4.21 -5.53 -21.11
N GLU A 34 3.77 -4.91 -20.02
CA GLU A 34 4.64 -4.27 -19.04
C GLU A 34 5.32 -5.28 -18.12
N ASP A 35 6.59 -5.06 -17.84
CA ASP A 35 7.33 -5.80 -16.82
C ASP A 35 7.15 -5.14 -15.44
N TYR A 36 6.43 -5.83 -14.56
CA TYR A 36 6.25 -5.46 -13.16
C TYR A 36 7.43 -5.90 -12.26
N GLY A 37 8.50 -6.46 -12.84
CA GLY A 37 9.69 -6.92 -12.15
C GLY A 37 9.55 -8.32 -11.56
N TYR A 38 8.54 -9.11 -11.99
CA TYR A 38 8.27 -10.42 -11.40
C TYR A 38 9.41 -11.41 -11.65
N ASN A 39 10.04 -11.38 -12.83
CA ASN A 39 11.14 -12.30 -13.14
C ASN A 39 12.36 -12.05 -12.24
N GLU A 40 12.78 -10.79 -12.11
CA GLU A 40 13.85 -10.39 -11.19
C GLU A 40 13.49 -10.73 -9.74
N PHE A 41 12.22 -10.52 -9.36
CA PHE A 41 11.72 -10.89 -8.04
C PHE A 41 11.79 -12.41 -7.80
N ASP A 42 11.37 -13.23 -8.76
CA ASP A 42 11.39 -14.69 -8.67
C ASP A 42 12.81 -15.26 -8.54
N GLU A 43 13.77 -14.66 -9.24
CA GLU A 43 15.20 -14.99 -9.11
C GLU A 43 15.76 -14.62 -7.73
N SER A 44 15.16 -13.63 -7.05
CA SER A 44 15.57 -13.16 -5.72
C SER A 44 15.01 -13.99 -4.56
N ILE A 45 14.20 -15.01 -4.83
CA ILE A 45 13.54 -15.85 -3.82
C ILE A 45 13.87 -17.34 -4.01
N ASP A 46 13.81 -18.08 -2.91
CA ASP A 46 13.98 -19.54 -2.85
C ASP A 46 12.98 -20.23 -1.92
N THR A 47 12.22 -19.48 -1.12
CA THR A 47 11.17 -20.01 -0.24
C THR A 47 9.87 -19.24 -0.43
N VAL A 48 8.74 -19.95 -0.37
CA VAL A 48 7.40 -19.42 -0.63
C VAL A 48 6.43 -19.82 0.49
N PHE A 49 5.66 -18.86 1.00
CA PHE A 49 4.55 -19.09 1.92
C PHE A 49 3.22 -18.72 1.27
N MET A 50 2.26 -19.64 1.32
CA MET A 50 0.91 -19.37 0.84
C MET A 50 -0.15 -20.08 1.70
N GLY A 51 -1.37 -19.54 1.70
CA GLY A 51 -2.52 -20.18 2.34
C GLY A 51 -3.10 -21.29 1.48
N ARG A 52 -3.88 -22.20 2.09
CA ARG A 52 -4.54 -23.31 1.38
C ARG A 52 -5.32 -22.87 0.14
N HIS A 53 -6.15 -21.84 0.24
CA HIS A 53 -6.98 -21.39 -0.89
C HIS A 53 -6.13 -20.83 -2.03
N THR A 54 -5.07 -20.09 -1.71
CA THR A 54 -4.10 -19.61 -2.70
C THR A 54 -3.39 -20.78 -3.38
N TYR A 55 -2.96 -21.78 -2.61
CA TYR A 55 -2.37 -23.01 -3.16
C TYR A 55 -3.31 -23.73 -4.12
N GLU A 56 -4.56 -23.96 -3.72
CA GLU A 56 -5.57 -24.59 -4.58
C GLU A 56 -5.82 -23.80 -5.87
N GLN A 57 -5.84 -22.47 -5.77
CA GLN A 57 -6.01 -21.59 -6.93
C GLN A 57 -4.80 -21.66 -7.88
N VAL A 58 -3.57 -21.64 -7.35
CA VAL A 58 -2.34 -21.74 -8.15
C VAL A 58 -2.30 -23.05 -8.94
N LEU A 59 -2.80 -24.16 -8.37
CA LEU A 59 -2.90 -25.44 -9.08
C LEU A 59 -3.85 -25.41 -10.28
N THR A 60 -4.75 -24.42 -10.39
CA THR A 60 -5.67 -24.30 -11.53
C THR A 60 -5.05 -23.59 -12.73
N PHE A 61 -3.91 -22.92 -12.55
CA PHE A 61 -3.24 -22.12 -13.60
C PHE A 61 -2.30 -22.93 -14.50
N GLY A 62 -2.27 -24.25 -14.35
CA GLY A 62 -1.45 -25.15 -15.15
C GLY A 62 -0.27 -25.71 -14.35
N GLU A 63 0.95 -25.50 -14.86
CA GLU A 63 2.15 -25.97 -14.17
C GLU A 63 2.38 -25.18 -12.87
N PHE A 64 2.74 -25.91 -11.80
CA PHE A 64 3.02 -25.29 -10.52
C PHE A 64 4.26 -24.36 -10.64
N PRO A 65 4.12 -23.05 -10.43
CA PRO A 65 5.16 -22.07 -10.79
C PRO A 65 6.34 -22.05 -9.83
N TYR A 66 6.21 -22.67 -8.65
CA TYR A 66 7.23 -22.64 -7.60
C TYR A 66 8.01 -23.95 -7.48
N LYS A 67 8.08 -24.75 -8.55
CA LYS A 67 8.91 -25.95 -8.60
C LYS A 67 10.38 -25.59 -8.32
N GLY A 68 11.06 -26.42 -7.53
CA GLY A 68 12.46 -26.20 -7.14
C GLY A 68 12.66 -25.13 -6.06
N LYS A 69 11.59 -24.52 -5.54
CA LYS A 69 11.62 -23.65 -4.36
C LYS A 69 11.05 -24.40 -3.14
N GLU A 70 11.42 -23.97 -1.95
CA GLU A 70 10.85 -24.52 -0.72
C GLU A 70 9.46 -23.90 -0.49
N VAL A 71 8.40 -24.72 -0.55
CA VAL A 71 7.02 -24.22 -0.45
C VAL A 71 6.34 -24.65 0.84
N PHE A 72 5.84 -23.67 1.59
CA PHE A 72 5.03 -23.86 2.79
C PHE A 72 3.58 -23.46 2.52
N VAL A 73 2.67 -24.43 2.67
CA VAL A 73 1.23 -24.18 2.65
C VAL A 73 0.71 -24.14 4.08
N VAL A 74 0.26 -22.97 4.50
CA VAL A 74 -0.25 -22.73 5.85
C VAL A 74 -1.72 -23.10 5.93
N THR A 75 -2.05 -24.08 6.76
CA THR A 75 -3.39 -24.64 6.89
C THR A 75 -3.57 -25.45 8.18
N THR A 76 -4.79 -25.53 8.69
CA THR A 76 -5.14 -26.42 9.82
C THR A 76 -5.41 -27.87 9.37
N LYS A 77 -5.65 -28.10 8.07
CA LYS A 77 -5.92 -29.43 7.51
C LYS A 77 -4.66 -29.98 6.85
N LYS A 78 -4.14 -31.12 7.29
CA LYS A 78 -2.97 -31.76 6.67
C LYS A 78 -3.33 -32.43 5.33
N GLY A 79 -2.36 -32.56 4.43
CA GLY A 79 -2.45 -33.29 3.15
C GLY A 79 -2.48 -32.38 1.91
N GLY A 80 -2.07 -32.90 0.75
CA GLY A 80 -2.03 -32.13 -0.50
C GLY A 80 -1.66 -32.96 -1.72
N LYS A 81 -1.67 -32.30 -2.88
CA LYS A 81 -1.51 -32.93 -4.21
C LYS A 81 -0.09 -32.87 -4.79
N SER A 82 0.78 -32.01 -4.25
CA SER A 82 2.16 -31.85 -4.74
C SER A 82 3.13 -32.42 -3.71
N GLU A 83 4.09 -33.21 -4.18
CA GLU A 83 5.18 -33.76 -3.36
C GLU A 83 6.18 -32.68 -2.93
N ASP A 84 6.22 -31.55 -3.64
CA ASP A 84 7.16 -30.43 -3.42
C ASP A 84 6.69 -29.44 -2.35
N VAL A 85 5.68 -29.78 -1.55
CA VAL A 85 5.01 -28.82 -0.65
C VAL A 85 4.94 -29.35 0.79
N THR A 86 5.37 -28.51 1.72
CA THR A 86 5.25 -28.77 3.16
C THR A 86 4.02 -28.08 3.74
N PHE A 87 3.13 -28.84 4.37
CA PHE A 87 1.96 -28.30 5.06
C PHE A 87 2.29 -28.00 6.52
N ILE A 88 2.09 -26.75 6.94
CA ILE A 88 2.32 -26.31 8.33
C ILE A 88 1.08 -25.66 8.90
N SER A 89 0.91 -25.73 10.22
CA SER A 89 -0.17 -25.03 10.90
C SER A 89 0.13 -23.54 11.06
N PRO A 90 -0.91 -22.68 11.21
CA PRO A 90 -0.72 -21.25 11.48
C PRO A 90 0.16 -20.98 12.72
N THR A 91 0.11 -21.83 13.73
CA THR A 91 0.90 -21.69 14.96
C THR A 91 2.39 -21.97 14.77
N GLU A 92 2.78 -22.67 13.71
CA GLU A 92 4.18 -22.99 13.39
C GLU A 92 4.86 -21.90 12.55
N VAL A 93 4.10 -20.94 12.00
CA VAL A 93 4.60 -19.95 11.03
C VAL A 93 5.69 -19.06 11.62
N HIS A 94 5.48 -18.52 12.82
CA HIS A 94 6.44 -17.61 13.46
C HIS A 94 7.81 -18.29 13.63
N ASP A 95 7.81 -19.49 14.20
CA ASP A 95 9.04 -20.23 14.47
C ASP A 95 9.73 -20.68 13.19
N LYS A 96 8.95 -21.14 12.20
CA LYS A 96 9.49 -21.53 10.89
C LYS A 96 10.14 -20.36 10.17
N VAL A 97 9.50 -19.19 10.12
CA VAL A 97 10.09 -17.99 9.50
C VAL A 97 11.34 -17.55 10.26
N THR A 98 11.31 -17.60 11.60
CA THR A 98 12.46 -17.24 12.45
C THR A 98 13.65 -18.18 12.24
N GLU A 99 13.39 -19.48 12.08
CA GLU A 99 14.40 -20.49 11.72
C GLU A 99 14.99 -20.20 10.34
N LEU A 100 14.13 -20.04 9.32
CA LEU A 100 14.56 -19.78 7.94
C LEU A 100 15.44 -18.54 7.85
N LYS A 101 15.11 -17.45 8.55
CA LYS A 101 15.91 -16.21 8.56
C LYS A 101 17.33 -16.37 9.12
N LYS A 102 17.60 -17.44 9.87
CA LYS A 102 18.95 -17.76 10.40
C LYS A 102 19.78 -18.60 9.44
N LEU A 103 19.14 -19.27 8.48
CA LEU A 103 19.81 -20.08 7.47
C LEU A 103 20.30 -19.20 6.31
N GLU A 104 21.32 -19.68 5.60
CA GLU A 104 21.70 -19.10 4.31
C GLU A 104 20.61 -19.39 3.28
N GLY A 105 20.39 -18.43 2.37
CA GLY A 105 19.35 -18.53 1.35
C GLY A 105 18.98 -17.17 0.78
N LYS A 106 18.02 -17.17 -0.14
CA LYS A 106 17.45 -15.98 -0.78
C LYS A 106 16.24 -15.46 0.00
N ASN A 107 15.47 -14.54 -0.56
CA ASN A 107 14.32 -13.96 0.12
C ASN A 107 13.15 -14.95 0.20
N ILE A 108 12.23 -14.67 1.11
CA ILE A 108 11.02 -15.44 1.36
C ILE A 108 9.84 -14.68 0.75
N PHE A 109 9.13 -15.30 -0.18
CA PHE A 109 7.94 -14.74 -0.80
C PHE A 109 6.69 -15.09 0.00
N LEU A 110 5.99 -14.08 0.51
CA LEU A 110 4.63 -14.21 1.01
C LEU A 110 3.64 -13.98 -0.13
N VAL A 111 3.07 -15.07 -0.66
CA VAL A 111 2.06 -15.02 -1.73
C VAL A 111 0.70 -14.57 -1.19
N GLY A 112 0.44 -14.83 0.10
CA GLY A 112 -0.84 -14.61 0.76
C GLY A 112 -1.75 -15.84 0.73
N GLY A 113 -3.07 -15.75 0.78
CA GLY A 113 -3.93 -14.56 0.70
C GLY A 113 -4.21 -13.85 2.03
N GLY A 114 -5.31 -13.10 2.07
CA GLY A 114 -5.57 -12.07 3.08
C GLY A 114 -5.52 -12.52 4.54
N SER A 115 -5.93 -13.75 4.86
CA SER A 115 -5.79 -14.30 6.23
C SER A 115 -4.34 -14.53 6.61
N LEU A 116 -3.53 -15.06 5.68
CA LEU A 116 -2.12 -15.32 5.91
C LEU A 116 -1.33 -14.01 5.99
N ASN A 117 -1.67 -13.04 5.13
CA ASN A 117 -1.09 -11.69 5.18
C ASN A 117 -1.33 -11.04 6.55
N ALA A 118 -2.55 -11.12 7.08
CA ALA A 118 -2.89 -10.59 8.39
C ALA A 118 -2.10 -11.29 9.52
N LEU A 119 -1.94 -12.61 9.45
CA LEU A 119 -1.11 -13.37 10.39
C LEU A 119 0.35 -12.89 10.36
N PHE A 120 0.95 -12.80 9.17
CA PHE A 120 2.33 -12.35 9.01
C PHE A 120 2.54 -10.89 9.48
N LEU A 121 1.55 -10.02 9.26
CA LEU A 121 1.58 -8.64 9.74
C LEU A 121 1.53 -8.58 11.28
N ASN A 122 0.60 -9.30 11.90
CA ASN A 122 0.41 -9.30 13.35
C ASN A 122 1.62 -9.89 14.11
N GLU A 123 2.27 -10.89 13.52
CA GLU A 123 3.53 -11.47 14.02
C GLU A 123 4.77 -10.63 13.65
N ASN A 124 4.59 -9.46 13.00
CA ASN A 124 5.65 -8.56 12.54
C ASN A 124 6.72 -9.25 11.66
N LEU A 125 6.31 -10.25 10.87
CA LEU A 125 7.21 -11.08 10.08
C LEU A 125 7.59 -10.43 8.74
N ILE A 126 6.71 -9.59 8.18
CA ILE A 126 6.90 -8.91 6.88
C ILE A 126 8.00 -7.85 7.00
N ASP A 127 9.02 -7.92 6.15
CA ASP A 127 10.10 -6.94 6.11
C ASP A 127 9.86 -5.87 5.05
N GLU A 128 9.36 -6.26 3.87
CA GLU A 128 9.04 -5.35 2.77
C GLU A 128 7.65 -5.63 2.19
N TYR A 129 6.93 -4.56 1.86
CA TYR A 129 5.61 -4.60 1.22
C TYR A 129 5.76 -4.03 -0.18
N TRP A 130 5.62 -4.87 -1.20
CA TRP A 130 5.72 -4.53 -2.61
C TRP A 130 4.30 -4.60 -3.17
N ILE A 131 3.62 -3.46 -3.15
CA ILE A 131 2.20 -3.34 -3.45
C ILE A 131 2.01 -2.76 -4.84
N PHE A 132 1.31 -3.49 -5.70
CA PHE A 132 0.95 -3.06 -7.05
C PHE A 132 -0.53 -2.67 -7.07
N GLN A 133 -0.82 -1.38 -6.95
CA GLN A 133 -2.19 -0.88 -6.92
C GLN A 133 -2.71 -0.66 -8.34
N LYS A 134 -3.75 -1.41 -8.73
CA LYS A 134 -4.48 -1.21 -10.00
C LYS A 134 -5.54 -0.12 -9.82
N PRO A 135 -5.72 0.81 -10.77
CA PRO A 135 -6.71 1.88 -10.68
C PRO A 135 -8.15 1.39 -10.96
N ILE A 136 -8.65 0.49 -10.11
CA ILE A 136 -10.00 -0.07 -10.18
C ILE A 136 -10.59 -0.16 -8.76
N LEU A 137 -11.91 -0.07 -8.66
CA LEU A 137 -12.69 -0.35 -7.45
C LEU A 137 -13.51 -1.62 -7.68
N LEU A 138 -13.42 -2.59 -6.77
CA LEU A 138 -14.28 -3.79 -6.83
C LEU A 138 -15.54 -3.66 -5.98
N GLY A 139 -15.53 -2.82 -4.95
CA GLY A 139 -16.60 -2.65 -3.97
C GLY A 139 -16.67 -3.78 -2.94
N SER A 140 -16.39 -5.02 -3.35
CA SER A 140 -16.26 -6.17 -2.46
C SER A 140 -15.28 -7.21 -2.99
N GLY A 141 -14.80 -8.08 -2.11
CA GLY A 141 -13.83 -9.11 -2.46
C GLY A 141 -13.07 -9.66 -1.27
N ILE A 142 -11.98 -10.36 -1.56
CA ILE A 142 -11.02 -10.82 -0.57
C ILE A 142 -10.07 -9.66 -0.28
N PRO A 143 -10.06 -9.08 0.95
CA PRO A 143 -9.20 -7.95 1.27
C PRO A 143 -7.73 -8.38 1.36
N LEU A 144 -6.82 -7.45 1.07
CA LEU A 144 -5.36 -7.63 1.15
C LEU A 144 -4.92 -8.15 2.53
N PHE A 145 -5.50 -7.59 3.58
CA PHE A 145 -5.39 -8.08 4.94
C PHE A 145 -6.79 -8.35 5.48
N GLN A 146 -7.05 -9.58 5.93
CA GLN A 146 -8.31 -9.85 6.63
C GLN A 146 -8.31 -9.22 8.04
N ARG A 147 -9.49 -9.22 8.68
CA ARG A 147 -9.77 -8.51 9.95
C ARG A 147 -8.72 -8.77 11.05
N ASN A 148 -8.72 -7.87 12.04
CA ASN A 148 -7.85 -7.92 13.24
C ASN A 148 -6.37 -7.65 12.93
N VAL A 149 -6.09 -6.74 12.01
CA VAL A 149 -4.73 -6.25 11.75
C VAL A 149 -4.34 -5.18 12.76
N ALA A 150 -3.12 -5.30 13.30
CA ALA A 150 -2.56 -4.29 14.19
C ALA A 150 -2.30 -2.97 13.45
N ASP A 151 -2.49 -1.84 14.14
CA ASP A 151 -2.04 -0.54 13.65
C ASP A 151 -0.51 -0.57 13.46
N THR A 152 -0.10 -0.50 12.20
CA THR A 152 1.29 -0.71 11.79
C THR A 152 1.74 0.47 10.92
N PRO A 153 2.53 1.40 11.46
CA PRO A 153 3.05 2.51 10.68
C PRO A 153 4.07 2.00 9.66
N LEU A 154 3.91 2.45 8.41
CA LEU A 154 4.74 2.08 7.28
C LEU A 154 5.42 3.32 6.68
N SER A 155 6.69 3.16 6.33
CA SER A 155 7.47 4.15 5.58
C SER A 155 7.49 3.77 4.11
N LEU A 156 7.11 4.71 3.23
CA LEU A 156 7.33 4.58 1.79
C LEU A 156 8.83 4.70 1.49
N ILE A 157 9.38 3.69 0.82
CA ILE A 157 10.79 3.61 0.44
C ILE A 157 10.98 3.83 -1.06
N ASP A 158 10.05 3.37 -1.88
CA ASP A 158 10.11 3.53 -3.33
C ASP A 158 8.70 3.54 -3.94
N SER A 159 8.56 4.14 -5.13
CA SER A 159 7.31 4.15 -5.87
C SER A 159 7.55 4.32 -7.38
N LYS A 160 6.72 3.66 -8.19
CA LYS A 160 6.78 3.75 -9.65
C LYS A 160 5.38 3.76 -10.25
N ILE A 161 5.15 4.62 -11.23
CA ILE A 161 3.90 4.64 -12.01
C ILE A 161 4.17 3.93 -13.35
N TYR A 162 3.29 3.02 -13.72
CA TYR A 162 3.33 2.30 -14.99
C TYR A 162 2.39 2.94 -16.02
N PRO A 163 2.67 2.83 -17.33
CA PRO A 163 1.77 3.33 -18.38
C PRO A 163 0.35 2.74 -18.31
N SER A 164 0.17 1.51 -17.85
CA SER A 164 -1.13 0.89 -17.53
C SER A 164 -1.93 1.59 -16.42
N GLY A 165 -1.34 2.58 -15.73
CA GLY A 165 -1.92 3.25 -14.58
C GLY A 165 -1.71 2.49 -13.26
N PHE A 166 -1.08 1.32 -13.28
CA PHE A 166 -0.62 0.67 -12.06
C PHE A 166 0.36 1.55 -11.29
N VAL A 167 0.26 1.52 -9.97
CA VAL A 167 1.22 2.17 -9.08
C VAL A 167 1.89 1.12 -8.23
N PHE A 168 3.20 0.98 -8.38
CA PHE A 168 4.03 0.22 -7.46
C PHE A 168 4.41 1.10 -6.27
N LEU A 169 4.26 0.54 -5.08
CA LEU A 169 4.62 1.15 -3.82
C LEU A 169 5.42 0.14 -2.99
N LYS A 170 6.61 0.54 -2.58
CA LYS A 170 7.48 -0.24 -1.70
C LYS A 170 7.48 0.37 -0.31
N PHE A 171 7.04 -0.40 0.68
CA PHE A 171 7.06 0.03 2.08
C PHE A 171 7.92 -0.88 2.95
N VAL A 172 8.30 -0.35 4.11
CA VAL A 172 8.85 -1.10 5.24
C VAL A 172 8.15 -0.66 6.52
N ASN A 173 8.11 -1.51 7.54
CA ASN A 173 7.60 -1.13 8.86
C ASN A 173 8.54 -0.08 9.49
N ASP A 174 8.01 1.00 10.06
CA ASP A 174 8.80 2.08 10.70
C ASP A 174 9.75 1.56 11.79
N LYS A 175 9.32 0.56 12.55
CA LYS A 175 10.16 -0.09 13.58
C LYS A 175 11.38 -0.76 12.95
N LYS A 176 11.27 -1.24 11.71
CA LYS A 176 12.36 -1.83 10.92
C LYS A 176 13.11 -0.77 10.09
N SER A 177 12.49 0.36 9.77
CA SER A 177 13.09 1.48 9.01
C SER A 177 14.13 2.27 9.81
N LEU A 178 14.03 2.29 11.14
CA LEU A 178 15.00 2.93 12.04
C LEU A 178 16.43 2.35 11.91
N GLY A 179 16.59 1.11 11.42
CA GLY A 179 17.89 0.54 11.05
C GLY A 179 18.41 1.01 9.69
N HIS A 180 17.52 1.35 8.75
CA HIS A 180 17.84 1.81 7.40
C HIS A 180 18.07 3.33 7.33
N ASN A 181 17.39 4.09 8.18
CA ASN A 181 17.39 5.56 8.18
C ASN A 181 18.65 6.23 8.74
N LYS A 182 19.62 5.47 9.30
CA LYS A 182 20.95 6.04 9.60
C LYS A 182 21.69 6.54 8.34
N MET A 183 21.29 6.13 7.13
CA MET A 183 21.86 6.65 5.88
C MET A 183 21.05 7.77 5.21
N ILE A 184 19.77 7.97 5.55
CA ILE A 184 18.89 8.94 4.87
C ILE A 184 18.62 10.19 5.72
N ALA A 185 18.89 10.14 7.04
CA ALA A 185 18.68 11.23 7.99
C ALA A 185 19.59 12.47 7.80
N SER A 186 20.32 12.59 6.68
CA SER A 186 21.12 13.77 6.36
C SER A 186 20.34 14.90 5.66
N LYS A 187 19.09 14.70 5.19
CA LYS A 187 18.53 15.66 4.21
C LYS A 187 17.07 16.09 4.30
N ARG A 188 16.32 15.83 5.38
CA ARG A 188 14.96 16.37 5.50
C ARG A 188 14.80 17.26 6.74
N ARG A 189 14.80 18.58 6.50
CA ARG A 189 14.29 19.57 7.45
C ARG A 189 12.77 19.43 7.49
N THR A 190 12.25 18.97 8.62
CA THR A 190 10.81 18.93 8.90
C THR A 190 10.28 20.36 8.98
N ILE A 191 9.42 20.75 8.05
CA ILE A 191 8.55 21.92 8.21
C ILE A 191 7.28 21.41 8.86
N ALA A 192 7.11 21.68 10.16
CA ALA A 192 5.87 21.42 10.86
C ALA A 192 4.81 22.42 10.40
N VAL A 193 3.77 21.94 9.71
CA VAL A 193 2.55 22.72 9.49
C VAL A 193 1.59 22.37 10.62
N PRO A 194 1.11 23.33 11.43
CA PRO A 194 0.21 23.04 12.53
C PRO A 194 -1.20 22.78 12.00
N ILE A 195 -1.53 21.50 11.78
CA ILE A 195 -2.92 21.05 11.67
C ILE A 195 -3.45 20.96 13.10
N PHE A 196 -3.85 22.11 13.66
CA PHE A 196 -4.45 22.20 14.98
C PHE A 196 -5.59 23.22 14.98
N LEU A 197 -6.51 23.16 14.00
CA LEU A 197 -7.73 23.98 14.05
C LEU A 197 -8.84 23.55 13.06
N VAL A 198 -9.34 22.31 13.10
CA VAL A 198 -10.59 21.96 12.36
C VAL A 198 -11.60 21.13 13.18
N CYS A 199 -11.34 20.79 14.45
CA CYS A 199 -12.26 19.91 15.21
C CYS A 199 -13.07 20.56 16.36
N LEU A 200 -13.15 21.89 16.46
CA LEU A 200 -14.09 22.54 17.39
C LEU A 200 -14.93 23.60 16.67
N ASN A 201 -15.86 23.19 15.80
CA ASN A 201 -17.00 24.05 15.47
C ASN A 201 -18.17 23.35 14.77
N THR A 202 -18.58 22.18 15.23
CA THR A 202 -19.90 21.67 14.87
C THR A 202 -20.38 20.70 15.93
N PHE A 203 -21.18 21.18 16.89
CA PHE A 203 -22.30 20.49 17.53
C PHE A 203 -22.73 21.30 18.76
N ILE A 204 -23.73 22.17 18.58
CA ILE A 204 -24.84 22.51 19.49
C ILE A 204 -25.63 23.61 18.76
N PRO A 205 -26.93 23.39 18.50
CA PRO A 205 -27.88 24.41 18.90
C PRO A 205 -29.07 23.78 19.64
N LEU A 206 -29.15 24.07 20.94
CA LEU A 206 -30.43 24.15 21.65
C LEU A 206 -31.04 25.50 21.32
N ARG A 207 -32.26 25.52 20.76
CA ARG A 207 -33.05 26.73 20.55
C ARG A 207 -34.41 26.55 21.24
N TYR A 208 -34.54 27.10 22.44
CA TYR A 208 -35.82 27.58 22.99
C TYR A 208 -35.73 29.10 23.02
N GLY A 209 -36.71 29.77 22.40
CA GLY A 209 -36.79 31.22 22.37
C GLY A 209 -37.42 31.79 23.64
N HIS A 210 -37.05 33.02 24.01
CA HIS A 210 -37.99 34.13 24.20
C HIS A 210 -37.23 35.45 24.44
N SER A 211 -37.86 36.51 23.93
CA SER A 211 -37.57 37.95 23.94
C SER A 211 -37.17 38.57 25.29
N LEU A 212 -36.23 39.54 25.30
CA LEU A 212 -36.51 40.97 25.62
C LEU A 212 -35.25 41.84 25.82
N SER A 213 -35.35 43.05 25.26
CA SER A 213 -34.92 44.37 25.77
C SER A 213 -33.44 44.80 25.79
N ALA A 214 -33.26 46.01 25.26
CA ALA A 214 -32.05 46.80 25.14
C ALA A 214 -31.50 47.30 26.49
N GLY A 215 -30.16 47.45 26.54
CA GLY A 215 -29.44 48.14 27.60
C GLY A 215 -27.97 48.31 27.21
N ARG A 216 -27.55 49.55 26.99
CA ARG A 216 -26.20 49.96 26.60
C ARG A 216 -25.21 49.66 27.74
N ASN A 217 -24.01 49.17 27.43
CA ASN A 217 -22.75 49.82 27.82
C ASN A 217 -21.52 49.19 27.17
N LEU A 218 -20.66 50.06 26.66
CA LEU A 218 -19.38 49.79 26.02
C LEU A 218 -18.42 49.07 26.96
N SER A 219 -17.75 48.01 26.47
CA SER A 219 -16.30 47.75 26.68
C SER A 219 -15.92 46.34 26.19
N PHE A 220 -15.82 46.11 24.88
CA PHE A 220 -15.10 44.90 24.37
C PHE A 220 -14.56 45.08 22.93
N LEU A 221 -14.33 46.31 22.48
CA LEU A 221 -13.64 46.64 21.21
C LEU A 221 -12.25 47.25 21.48
N ALA A 222 -11.44 46.54 22.26
CA ALA A 222 -10.07 46.96 22.58
C ALA A 222 -9.07 45.80 22.73
N ALA A 223 -9.26 44.69 22.01
CA ALA A 223 -8.33 43.54 22.08
C ALA A 223 -8.03 42.88 20.71
N LEU A 224 -8.04 43.66 19.62
CA LEU A 224 -7.62 43.19 18.28
C LEU A 224 -6.78 44.23 17.53
N ARG A 225 -5.98 45.03 18.26
CA ARG A 225 -5.13 46.08 17.66
C ARG A 225 -3.62 45.88 17.83
N ASP A 226 -3.16 44.70 18.27
CA ASP A 226 -1.72 44.42 18.48
C ASP A 226 -1.24 43.08 17.88
N LEU A 227 -1.68 42.74 16.67
CA LEU A 227 -0.99 41.74 15.85
C LEU A 227 -0.33 42.42 14.65
N SER A 228 0.85 42.97 14.93
CA SER A 228 1.81 43.49 13.96
C SER A 228 2.35 42.34 13.10
N PHE A 229 1.87 42.21 11.86
CA PHE A 229 2.49 41.34 10.86
C PHE A 229 3.67 42.08 10.19
N PRO A 230 4.87 41.48 10.06
CA PRO A 230 5.94 42.07 9.28
C PRO A 230 5.56 42.10 7.79
N SER A 231 5.78 43.26 7.17
CA SER A 231 5.58 43.50 5.74
C SER A 231 6.60 42.70 4.90
N LEU A 232 6.10 41.81 4.04
CA LEU A 232 6.86 41.29 2.91
C LEU A 232 6.28 41.87 1.62
N SER A 233 6.93 42.94 1.16
CA SER A 233 6.78 43.45 -0.20
C SER A 233 7.57 42.54 -1.15
N ARG A 234 6.86 41.78 -1.98
CA ARG A 234 7.38 41.39 -3.30
C ARG A 234 6.21 41.03 -4.22
N ARG A 235 6.05 41.86 -5.25
CA ARG A 235 5.20 41.58 -6.40
C ARG A 235 5.72 40.34 -7.12
N SER A 236 4.90 39.30 -7.22
CA SER A 236 4.95 38.34 -8.32
C SER A 236 3.55 38.30 -8.93
N ARG A 237 3.43 38.83 -10.15
CA ARG A 237 2.21 38.76 -10.96
C ARG A 237 1.90 37.30 -11.21
N VAL A 238 0.71 36.85 -10.78
CA VAL A 238 0.11 35.62 -11.29
C VAL A 238 -0.64 36.03 -12.55
N SER A 239 -0.04 35.78 -13.70
CA SER A 239 -0.70 35.88 -15.01
C SER A 239 -1.45 34.58 -15.27
N TYR A 240 -2.78 34.65 -15.30
CA TYR A 240 -3.62 33.60 -15.87
C TYR A 240 -3.38 33.55 -17.38
N ALA A 241 -2.95 32.40 -17.90
CA ALA A 241 -2.95 32.13 -19.34
C ALA A 241 -4.32 31.54 -19.73
N PRO A 242 -5.02 32.09 -20.73
CA PRO A 242 -6.30 31.56 -21.17
C PRO A 242 -6.13 30.29 -22.00
N PHE A 243 -7.12 29.42 -21.84
CA PHE A 243 -7.43 28.26 -22.67
C PHE A 243 -7.41 28.64 -24.17
N HIS A 244 -6.70 27.87 -25.00
CA HIS A 244 -6.87 27.87 -26.45
C HIS A 244 -6.96 26.42 -26.96
N PRO A 245 -7.98 26.07 -27.76
CA PRO A 245 -8.11 24.77 -28.41
C PRO A 245 -7.83 24.84 -29.92
N VAL A 246 -6.87 24.08 -30.43
CA VAL A 246 -6.75 23.54 -31.82
C VAL A 246 -5.40 22.80 -31.88
N SER A 247 -5.14 21.74 -32.64
CA SER A 247 -5.81 21.05 -33.75
C SER A 247 -4.96 19.80 -34.09
N ASN A 248 -5.62 18.73 -34.55
CA ASN A 248 -5.16 17.72 -35.52
C ASN A 248 -3.65 17.44 -35.64
N ILE A 249 -3.22 16.25 -35.19
CA ILE A 249 -2.04 15.58 -35.74
C ILE A 249 -2.51 14.45 -36.66
N VAL A 250 -2.26 14.67 -37.94
CA VAL A 250 -2.48 13.77 -39.07
C VAL A 250 -1.40 12.68 -39.03
N PHE A 251 -1.83 11.41 -39.13
CA PHE A 251 -0.97 10.27 -39.42
C PHE A 251 -0.38 10.41 -40.82
N THR A 252 0.96 10.39 -40.94
CA THR A 252 1.63 10.11 -42.21
C THR A 252 2.28 8.74 -42.11
N ILE A 253 1.71 7.80 -42.85
CA ILE A 253 2.26 6.48 -43.11
C ILE A 253 3.42 6.67 -44.08
N ASN A 254 4.61 6.17 -43.73
CA ASN A 254 5.72 6.07 -44.67
C ASN A 254 6.00 4.58 -44.90
N GLN A 255 5.49 4.06 -46.03
CA GLN A 255 5.89 2.75 -46.54
C GLN A 255 7.17 2.88 -47.38
N LYS A 256 8.16 2.08 -47.03
CA LYS A 256 9.24 1.56 -47.88
C LYS A 256 9.28 0.07 -47.52
N THR A 257 9.14 -0.91 -48.41
CA THR A 257 9.29 -1.04 -49.87
C THR A 257 8.33 -2.12 -50.35
#